data_AF-A5IJ35-F1
#
_entry.id   AF-A5IJ35-F1
#
_cell.length_a   1.000
_cell.length_b   1.000
_cell.length_c   1.000
_cell.angle_alpha   90.00
_cell.angle_beta   90.00
_cell.angle_gamma   90.00
#
_symmetry.space_group_name_H-M   'P 1'
#
loop_
_entity.id
_entity.type
_entity.pdbx_description
1 polymer ?
#
loop_
_entity_poly.entity_id
_entity_poly.type
_entity_poly.pdbx_seq_one_letter_code
_entity_poly.pdbx_strand_id
1 'polypeptide(L)'
;MMRRLILLFAIFSVTLLAETITLDATLLNFDDLLQLLEIHSRVFDVTPPSTGTVGSMRYLEYNGHVLANVEDLYILDNNKLPSPGVPVETLKLFGVDYIQTGDGVKIITCRVNSIEEIGKTVVVNFEGEKNFDVEQTQNSVRIIAKDWLLFRGVVKMPEEVLYEKENVRIERTAESDGQFRILLSAESVGKYVVKPFGERVDPYEKDVVFLVGYGDGRIIVRSFSKDLNGLDLPAYSESLKLARKIANELGYKLEECPVYDIPVGVIGMIVLLKGKDEMPVFLNTVERLMAE
;
A
#
# COMPACT_ATOMS: atom_id res chain seq x y z
N MET A 1 -62.74 13.97 0.00
CA MET A 1 -61.98 13.66 -1.23
C MET A 1 -60.49 13.70 -0.85
N MET A 2 -59.96 12.57 -0.40
CA MET A 2 -58.60 12.46 0.19
C MET A 2 -57.53 12.52 -0.91
N ARG A 3 -56.58 13.45 -0.76
CA ARG A 3 -55.29 13.44 -1.47
C ARG A 3 -54.54 12.18 -1.06
N ARG A 4 -54.30 11.28 -2.02
CA ARG A 4 -53.38 10.16 -1.87
C ARG A 4 -51.95 10.71 -1.90
N LEU A 5 -51.28 10.65 -0.75
CA LEU A 5 -49.82 10.81 -0.66
C LEU A 5 -49.22 9.47 -1.07
N ILE A 6 -48.41 9.46 -2.13
CA ILE A 6 -47.65 8.29 -2.56
C ILE A 6 -46.41 8.25 -1.69
N LEU A 7 -46.36 7.33 -0.73
CA LEU A 7 -45.12 6.97 -0.04
C LEU A 7 -44.35 6.03 -0.97
N LEU A 8 -43.31 6.54 -1.63
CA LEU A 8 -42.30 5.72 -2.27
C LEU A 8 -41.39 5.16 -1.17
N PHE A 9 -41.64 3.93 -0.74
CA PHE A 9 -40.64 3.12 -0.03
C PHE A 9 -39.58 2.72 -1.08
N ALA A 10 -38.42 3.37 -1.05
CA ALA A 10 -37.26 2.88 -1.78
C ALA A 10 -36.78 1.59 -1.10
N ILE A 11 -36.86 0.47 -1.82
CA ILE A 11 -36.40 -0.84 -1.36
C ILE A 11 -34.87 -0.84 -1.50
N PHE A 12 -34.18 -0.73 -0.38
CA PHE A 12 -32.74 -0.79 -0.30
C PHE A 12 -32.28 -2.22 -0.65
N SER A 13 -31.67 -2.38 -1.83
CA SER A 13 -31.02 -3.64 -2.22
C SER A 13 -29.52 -3.49 -2.01
N VAL A 14 -29.01 -3.90 -0.85
CA VAL A 14 -27.56 -4.04 -0.65
C VAL A 14 -27.11 -5.27 -1.44
N THR A 15 -26.76 -5.08 -2.70
CA THR A 15 -26.01 -6.09 -3.44
C THR A 15 -24.56 -6.03 -2.98
N LEU A 16 -24.20 -6.97 -2.10
CA LEU A 16 -22.80 -7.31 -1.82
C LEU A 16 -22.19 -7.99 -3.05
N LEU A 17 -21.78 -7.18 -4.01
CA LEU A 17 -20.71 -7.52 -4.94
C LEU A 17 -19.53 -6.65 -4.53
N ALA A 18 -18.33 -7.23 -4.54
CA ALA A 18 -17.09 -6.56 -4.17
C ALA A 18 -16.98 -5.18 -4.84
N GLU A 19 -16.50 -4.18 -4.11
CA GLU A 19 -16.27 -2.77 -4.53
C GLU A 19 -17.49 -1.82 -4.39
N THR A 20 -17.31 -0.79 -3.56
CA THR A 20 -18.23 0.32 -3.17
C THR A 20 -19.66 -0.01 -2.65
N ILE A 21 -20.04 0.63 -1.54
CA ILE A 21 -21.44 0.62 -1.05
C ILE A 21 -22.20 1.71 -1.79
N THR A 22 -23.25 1.35 -2.53
CA THR A 22 -24.13 2.31 -3.23
C THR A 22 -25.43 2.49 -2.47
N LEU A 23 -25.83 3.75 -2.27
CA LEU A 23 -27.10 4.14 -1.65
C LEU A 23 -27.97 4.85 -2.70
N ASP A 24 -29.20 4.36 -2.88
CA ASP A 24 -30.18 4.99 -3.78
C ASP A 24 -30.92 6.17 -3.13
N ALA A 25 -30.74 6.39 -1.82
CA ALA A 25 -31.48 7.35 -1.02
C ALA A 25 -30.63 8.56 -0.62
N THR A 26 -31.23 9.76 -0.70
CA THR A 26 -30.61 11.02 -0.22
C THR A 26 -30.88 11.31 1.26
N LEU A 27 -31.82 10.56 1.86
CA LEU A 27 -32.19 10.61 3.27
C LEU A 27 -32.13 9.19 3.85
N LEU A 28 -31.38 9.02 4.94
CA LEU A 28 -31.19 7.75 5.64
C LEU A 28 -32.09 7.70 6.88
N ASN A 29 -32.72 6.56 7.13
CA ASN A 29 -33.37 6.34 8.42
C ASN A 29 -32.32 5.94 9.49
N PHE A 30 -32.73 5.88 10.75
CA PHE A 30 -31.83 5.55 11.86
C PHE A 30 -31.14 4.19 11.71
N ASP A 31 -31.88 3.17 11.27
CA ASP A 31 -31.35 1.81 11.11
C ASP A 31 -30.40 1.71 9.91
N ASP A 32 -30.72 2.37 8.79
CA ASP A 32 -29.84 2.45 7.61
C ASP A 32 -28.51 3.12 7.96
N LEU A 33 -28.57 4.24 8.68
CA LEU A 33 -27.37 4.95 9.11
C LEU A 33 -26.55 4.09 10.08
N LEU A 34 -27.18 3.46 11.07
CA LEU A 34 -26.48 2.60 12.02
C LEU A 34 -25.75 1.47 11.29
N GLN A 35 -26.44 0.78 10.37
CA GLN A 35 -25.83 -0.29 9.57
C GLN A 35 -24.65 0.22 8.75
N LEU A 36 -24.78 1.38 8.11
CA LEU A 36 -23.69 1.99 7.35
C LEU A 36 -22.48 2.31 8.24
N LEU A 37 -22.70 2.89 9.42
CA LEU A 37 -21.63 3.22 10.37
C LEU A 37 -20.95 1.98 10.94
N GLU A 38 -21.71 0.90 11.18
CA GLU A 38 -21.15 -0.40 11.57
C GLU A 38 -20.26 -0.97 10.47
N ILE A 39 -20.70 -0.94 9.20
CA ILE A 39 -19.90 -1.38 8.06
C ILE A 39 -18.63 -0.52 7.94
N HIS A 40 -18.78 0.81 7.97
CA HIS A 40 -17.65 1.74 7.91
C HIS A 40 -16.64 1.45 9.03
N SER A 41 -17.11 1.24 10.26
CA SER A 41 -16.23 0.95 11.40
C SER A 41 -15.41 -0.33 11.21
N ARG A 42 -16.01 -1.35 10.59
CA ARG A 42 -15.36 -2.62 10.29
C ARG A 42 -14.35 -2.50 9.15
N VAL A 43 -14.72 -1.78 8.09
CA VAL A 43 -13.85 -1.57 6.92
C VAL A 43 -12.58 -0.84 7.32
N PHE A 44 -12.70 0.25 8.09
CA PHE A 44 -11.56 1.07 8.49
C PHE A 44 -10.91 0.65 9.81
N ASP A 45 -11.33 -0.46 10.42
CA ASP A 45 -10.87 -0.94 11.73
C ASP A 45 -10.87 0.16 12.82
N VAL A 46 -11.97 0.92 12.87
CA VAL A 46 -12.18 1.98 13.87
C VAL A 46 -13.26 1.57 14.88
N THR A 47 -13.36 2.32 15.98
CA THR A 47 -14.35 2.04 17.03
C THR A 47 -15.78 2.04 16.46
N PRO A 48 -16.60 0.99 16.70
CA PRO A 48 -17.96 0.92 16.19
C PRO A 48 -18.89 1.94 16.87
N PRO A 49 -20.03 2.27 16.25
CA PRO A 49 -21.03 3.16 16.86
C PRO A 49 -21.53 2.61 18.19
N SER A 50 -21.59 3.47 19.19
CA SER A 50 -22.25 3.17 20.46
C SER A 50 -23.74 3.51 20.32
N THR A 51 -24.61 2.66 20.87
CA THR A 51 -26.06 2.88 20.77
C THR A 51 -26.73 2.75 22.13
N GLY A 52 -27.91 3.34 22.27
CA GLY A 52 -28.72 3.18 23.48
C GLY A 52 -30.16 3.64 23.30
N THR A 53 -30.93 3.50 24.36
CA THR A 53 -32.34 3.89 24.39
C THR A 53 -32.69 4.53 25.73
N VAL A 54 -33.39 5.67 25.69
CA VAL A 54 -33.90 6.38 26.85
C VAL A 54 -35.39 6.66 26.62
N GLY A 55 -36.26 5.91 27.30
CA GLY A 55 -37.70 5.96 27.02
C GLY A 55 -37.99 5.48 25.59
N SER A 56 -38.65 6.32 24.79
CA SER A 56 -38.89 6.08 23.36
C SER A 56 -37.78 6.61 22.45
N MET A 57 -36.78 7.31 23.00
CA MET A 57 -35.67 7.86 22.24
C MET A 57 -34.57 6.83 22.02
N ARG A 58 -34.24 6.58 20.77
CA ARG A 58 -33.04 5.84 20.36
C ARG A 58 -31.92 6.83 20.10
N TYR A 59 -30.69 6.47 20.40
CA TYR A 59 -29.54 7.28 20.01
C TYR A 59 -28.38 6.41 19.55
N LEU A 60 -27.54 6.99 18.71
CA LEU A 60 -26.22 6.48 18.36
C LEU A 60 -25.17 7.58 18.55
N GLU A 61 -23.97 7.17 18.90
CA GLU A 61 -22.78 8.01 19.00
C GLU A 61 -21.68 7.42 18.12
N TYR A 62 -21.11 8.24 17.26
CA TYR A 62 -20.03 7.84 16.36
C TYR A 62 -19.13 9.01 16.01
N ASN A 63 -17.81 8.80 16.05
CA ASN A 63 -16.80 9.82 15.76
C ASN A 63 -17.02 11.17 16.49
N GLY A 64 -17.51 11.13 17.74
CA GLY A 64 -17.78 12.32 18.56
C GLY A 64 -19.10 13.03 18.27
N HIS A 65 -19.94 12.49 17.38
CA HIS A 65 -21.26 13.02 17.04
C HIS A 65 -22.37 12.14 17.59
N VAL A 66 -23.46 12.76 18.06
CA VAL A 66 -24.62 12.06 18.62
C VAL A 66 -25.86 12.33 17.79
N LEU A 67 -26.49 11.26 17.31
CA LEU A 67 -27.78 11.29 16.66
C LEU A 67 -28.83 10.65 17.56
N ALA A 68 -29.87 11.40 17.88
CA ALA A 68 -31.07 10.89 18.55
C ALA A 68 -32.26 10.84 17.58
N ASN A 69 -33.08 9.81 17.73
CA ASN A 69 -34.31 9.61 16.99
C ASN A 69 -35.48 9.28 17.94
N VAL A 70 -36.60 9.98 17.73
CA VAL A 70 -37.91 9.70 18.36
C VAL A 70 -38.97 9.82 17.28
N GLU A 71 -39.57 8.70 16.86
CA GLU A 71 -40.51 8.67 15.73
C GLU A 71 -39.90 9.36 14.48
N ASP A 72 -40.53 10.42 13.97
CA ASP A 72 -40.07 11.19 12.81
C ASP A 72 -39.07 12.31 13.17
N LEU A 73 -38.78 12.52 14.46
CA LEU A 73 -37.88 13.57 14.93
C LEU A 73 -36.44 13.04 14.97
N TYR A 74 -35.55 13.70 14.23
CA TYR A 74 -34.11 13.47 14.27
C TYR A 74 -33.39 14.69 14.85
N ILE A 75 -32.47 14.46 15.78
CA ILE A 75 -31.66 15.48 16.45
C ILE A 75 -30.20 15.08 16.34
N LEU A 76 -29.39 15.90 15.68
CA LEU A 76 -27.95 15.72 15.55
C LEU A 76 -27.22 16.80 16.35
N ASP A 77 -26.40 16.42 17.32
CA ASP A 77 -25.62 17.34 18.17
C ASP A 77 -26.47 18.49 18.74
N ASN A 78 -27.64 18.16 19.26
CA ASN A 78 -28.66 19.08 19.79
C ASN A 78 -29.37 19.97 18.75
N ASN A 79 -29.14 19.77 17.45
CA ASN A 79 -29.83 20.45 16.38
C ASN A 79 -30.89 19.54 15.77
N LYS A 80 -32.14 20.00 15.77
CA LYS A 80 -33.23 19.32 15.08
C LYS A 80 -32.99 19.36 13.56
N LEU A 81 -33.08 18.21 12.90
CA LEU A 81 -33.01 18.12 11.45
C LEU A 81 -34.33 18.58 10.78
N PRO A 82 -34.27 19.18 9.58
CA PRO A 82 -35.42 19.81 8.93
C PRO A 82 -36.45 18.81 8.39
N SER A 83 -36.06 17.57 8.15
CA SER A 83 -36.89 16.48 7.61
C SER A 83 -36.75 15.22 8.46
N PRO A 84 -37.77 14.33 8.45
CA PRO A 84 -37.61 12.98 8.98
C PRO A 84 -36.54 12.22 8.18
N GLY A 85 -35.45 11.84 8.85
CA GLY A 85 -34.28 11.19 8.26
C GLY A 85 -33.01 12.05 8.34
N VAL A 86 -31.88 11.40 8.07
CA VAL A 86 -30.54 11.99 8.09
C VAL A 86 -30.10 12.26 6.65
N PRO A 87 -29.87 13.52 6.27
CA PRO A 87 -29.33 13.84 4.94
C PRO A 87 -27.98 13.17 4.74
N VAL A 88 -27.72 12.63 3.55
CA VAL A 88 -26.45 11.97 3.21
C VAL A 88 -25.25 12.90 3.43
N GLU A 89 -25.41 14.22 3.29
CA GLU A 89 -24.34 15.18 3.51
C GLU A 89 -23.78 15.14 4.95
N THR A 90 -24.59 14.64 5.89
CA THR A 90 -24.24 14.43 7.29
C THR A 90 -23.19 13.34 7.48
N LEU A 91 -23.05 12.41 6.52
CA LEU A 91 -22.08 11.31 6.59
C LEU A 91 -20.64 11.81 6.77
N LYS A 92 -20.29 12.98 6.21
CA LYS A 92 -18.98 13.61 6.40
C LYS A 92 -18.67 13.94 7.85
N LEU A 93 -19.67 14.30 8.66
CA LEU A 93 -19.49 14.56 10.09
C LEU A 93 -19.08 13.28 10.82
N PHE A 94 -19.71 12.17 10.44
CA PHE A 94 -19.35 10.84 10.93
C PHE A 94 -18.03 10.29 10.36
N GLY A 95 -17.30 11.09 9.57
CA GLY A 95 -16.04 10.67 8.95
C GLY A 95 -16.20 9.66 7.82
N VAL A 96 -17.40 9.53 7.26
CA VAL A 96 -17.70 8.63 6.14
C VAL A 96 -17.57 9.42 4.83
N ASP A 97 -16.59 9.05 4.03
CA ASP A 97 -16.36 9.66 2.72
C ASP A 97 -17.27 9.06 1.66
N TYR A 98 -17.82 9.93 0.80
CA TYR A 98 -18.74 9.53 -0.25
C TYR A 98 -18.65 10.46 -1.46
N ILE A 99 -19.20 9.99 -2.58
CA ILE A 99 -19.45 10.76 -3.79
C ILE A 99 -20.92 10.64 -4.19
N GLN A 100 -21.42 11.65 -4.89
CA GLN A 100 -22.71 11.59 -5.57
C GLN A 100 -22.48 11.35 -7.06
N THR A 101 -23.05 10.28 -7.59
CA THR A 101 -23.07 9.95 -9.02
C THR A 101 -24.51 10.02 -9.54
N GLY A 102 -24.70 9.88 -10.85
CA GLY A 102 -26.06 9.79 -11.43
C GLY A 102 -26.83 8.56 -10.96
N ASP A 103 -26.12 7.54 -10.46
CA ASP A 103 -26.66 6.27 -10.01
C ASP A 103 -26.90 6.21 -8.49
N GLY A 104 -26.67 7.32 -7.76
CA GLY A 104 -26.87 7.41 -6.32
C GLY A 104 -25.66 7.94 -5.57
N VAL A 105 -25.54 7.56 -4.30
CA VAL A 105 -24.42 7.93 -3.43
C VAL A 105 -23.51 6.72 -3.28
N LYS A 106 -22.23 6.87 -3.61
CA LYS A 106 -21.23 5.81 -3.38
C LYS A 106 -20.36 6.14 -2.17
N ILE A 107 -20.25 5.20 -1.25
CA ILE A 107 -19.39 5.29 -0.07
C ILE A 107 -17.99 4.80 -0.44
N ILE A 108 -16.99 5.61 -0.10
CA ILE A 108 -15.58 5.29 -0.35
C ILE A 108 -15.09 4.36 0.76
N THR A 109 -14.70 3.14 0.39
CA THR A 109 -14.18 2.13 1.33
C THR A 109 -12.66 2.00 1.32
N CYS A 110 -11.95 2.81 0.53
CA CYS A 110 -10.48 2.75 0.39
C CYS A 110 -9.84 4.13 0.58
N ARG A 111 -8.86 4.22 1.46
CA ARG A 111 -8.03 5.42 1.66
C ARG A 111 -6.56 5.06 1.45
N VAL A 112 -5.98 5.53 0.35
CA VAL A 112 -4.53 5.46 0.09
C VAL A 112 -3.86 6.69 0.71
N ASN A 113 -3.15 6.46 1.81
CA ASN A 113 -2.49 7.51 2.59
C ASN A 113 -1.18 7.96 1.93
N SER A 114 -0.35 7.01 1.48
CA SER A 114 0.88 7.32 0.74
C SER A 114 1.28 6.20 -0.22
N ILE A 115 2.05 6.59 -1.23
CA ILE A 115 2.78 5.69 -2.11
C ILE A 115 4.23 6.15 -2.05
N GLU A 116 5.12 5.30 -1.57
CA GLU A 116 6.51 5.60 -1.28
C GLU A 116 7.43 4.59 -1.97
N GLU A 117 8.59 5.08 -2.41
CA GLU A 117 9.61 4.26 -3.06
C GLU A 117 10.76 4.03 -2.08
N ILE A 118 10.97 2.78 -1.69
CA ILE A 118 12.05 2.34 -0.80
C ILE A 118 12.94 1.38 -1.60
N GLY A 119 13.95 1.97 -2.24
CA GLY A 119 14.82 1.26 -3.17
C GLY A 119 14.03 0.72 -4.36
N LYS A 120 14.06 -0.60 -4.58
CA LYS A 120 13.24 -1.27 -5.62
C LYS A 120 11.80 -1.55 -5.20
N THR A 121 11.42 -1.26 -3.96
CA THR A 121 10.08 -1.58 -3.48
C THR A 121 9.21 -0.33 -3.47
N VAL A 122 8.06 -0.38 -4.13
CA VAL A 122 6.99 0.61 -3.95
C VAL A 122 6.07 0.12 -2.85
N VAL A 123 5.85 0.95 -1.83
CA VAL A 123 4.98 0.67 -0.68
C VAL A 123 3.77 1.59 -0.75
N VAL A 124 2.59 0.99 -0.85
CA VAL A 124 1.30 1.67 -0.79
C VAL A 124 0.75 1.49 0.61
N ASN A 125 0.67 2.56 1.38
CA ASN A 125 0.01 2.57 2.68
C ASN A 125 -1.46 2.91 2.46
N PHE A 126 -2.36 2.02 2.86
CA PHE A 126 -3.80 2.19 2.70
C PHE A 126 -4.60 1.67 3.89
N GLU A 127 -5.80 2.20 4.05
CA GLU A 127 -6.81 1.76 5.02
C GLU A 127 -8.08 1.38 4.28
N GLY A 128 -8.85 0.48 4.86
CA GLY A 128 -10.09 0.00 4.28
C GLY A 128 -9.92 -1.17 3.32
N GLU A 129 -10.85 -1.29 2.38
CA GLU A 129 -10.82 -2.30 1.32
C GLU A 129 -9.88 -1.88 0.20
N LYS A 130 -9.05 -2.80 -0.28
CA LYS A 130 -8.13 -2.51 -1.38
C LYS A 130 -8.88 -2.32 -2.70
N ASN A 131 -9.13 -1.06 -3.07
CA ASN A 131 -9.78 -0.69 -4.34
C ASN A 131 -8.81 -0.10 -5.38
N PHE A 132 -7.58 -0.59 -5.41
CA PHE A 132 -6.60 -0.24 -6.44
C PHE A 132 -5.94 -1.51 -6.98
N ASP A 133 -5.53 -1.45 -8.24
CA ASP A 133 -4.82 -2.53 -8.92
C ASP A 133 -3.45 -2.05 -9.40
N VAL A 134 -2.59 -3.02 -9.72
CA VAL A 134 -1.27 -2.75 -10.27
C VAL A 134 -1.18 -3.34 -11.66
N GLU A 135 -0.97 -2.48 -12.63
CA GLU A 135 -0.81 -2.85 -14.03
C GLU A 135 0.65 -2.78 -14.46
N GLN A 136 1.05 -3.71 -15.31
CA GLN A 136 2.34 -3.69 -15.97
C GLN A 136 2.14 -3.54 -17.48
N THR A 137 2.67 -2.47 -18.05
CA THR A 137 2.81 -2.32 -19.50
C THR A 137 4.18 -2.84 -19.95
N GLN A 138 4.49 -2.73 -21.24
CA GLN A 138 5.82 -3.11 -21.75
C GLN A 138 6.97 -2.35 -21.07
N ASN A 139 6.74 -1.07 -20.71
CA ASN A 139 7.79 -0.17 -20.22
C ASN A 139 7.47 0.50 -18.87
N SER A 140 6.34 0.18 -18.23
CA SER A 140 5.97 0.86 -16.98
C SER A 140 5.19 -0.05 -16.03
N VAL A 141 5.29 0.26 -14.75
CA VAL A 141 4.38 -0.23 -13.72
C VAL A 141 3.51 0.93 -13.24
N ARG A 142 2.20 0.72 -13.20
CA ARG A 142 1.20 1.70 -12.79
C ARG A 142 0.37 1.15 -11.64
N ILE A 143 0.01 2.03 -10.71
CA ILE A 143 -1.00 1.74 -9.69
C ILE A 143 -2.23 2.56 -10.06
N ILE A 144 -3.34 1.88 -10.30
CA ILE A 144 -4.57 2.49 -10.80
C ILE A 144 -5.70 2.31 -9.79
N ALA A 145 -6.59 3.29 -9.69
CA ALA A 145 -7.82 3.15 -8.95
C ALA A 145 -8.73 2.15 -9.65
N LYS A 146 -9.11 1.06 -8.98
CA LYS A 146 -10.06 0.08 -9.49
C LYS A 146 -11.49 0.58 -9.34
N ASP A 147 -11.75 1.23 -8.21
CA ASP A 147 -13.00 1.92 -7.92
C ASP A 147 -12.71 3.28 -7.26
N TRP A 148 -13.75 4.03 -6.94
CA TRP A 148 -13.64 5.30 -6.22
C TRP A 148 -12.91 5.12 -4.89
N LEU A 149 -11.84 5.90 -4.72
CA LEU A 149 -11.00 5.89 -3.52
C LEU A 149 -10.52 7.28 -3.15
N LEU A 150 -10.01 7.43 -1.94
CA LEU A 150 -9.28 8.63 -1.54
C LEU A 150 -7.78 8.40 -1.67
N PHE A 151 -7.09 9.27 -2.40
CA PHE A 151 -5.63 9.33 -2.40
C PHE A 151 -5.17 10.64 -1.79
N ARG A 152 -4.50 10.59 -0.63
CA ARG A 152 -4.06 11.78 0.13
C ARG A 152 -5.19 12.78 0.38
N GLY A 153 -6.38 12.27 0.71
CA GLY A 153 -7.59 13.06 0.96
C GLY A 153 -8.30 13.60 -0.28
N VAL A 154 -7.83 13.27 -1.49
CA VAL A 154 -8.46 13.67 -2.76
C VAL A 154 -9.17 12.47 -3.37
N VAL A 155 -10.43 12.66 -3.77
CA VAL A 155 -11.22 11.62 -4.46
C VAL A 155 -10.59 11.31 -5.82
N LYS A 156 -10.45 10.01 -6.10
CA LYS A 156 -9.96 9.45 -7.35
C LYS A 156 -11.04 8.60 -7.98
N MET A 157 -11.29 8.83 -9.26
CA MET A 157 -12.26 8.03 -10.01
C MET A 157 -11.62 6.72 -10.50
N PRO A 158 -12.43 5.69 -10.84
CA PRO A 158 -11.94 4.46 -11.45
C PRO A 158 -11.05 4.76 -12.66
N GLU A 159 -10.03 3.93 -12.88
CA GLU A 159 -8.99 4.05 -13.92
C GLU A 159 -7.99 5.21 -13.74
N GLU A 160 -8.13 6.07 -12.71
CA GLU A 160 -7.12 7.09 -12.45
C GLU A 160 -5.79 6.48 -11.99
N VAL A 161 -4.70 6.94 -12.61
CA VAL A 161 -3.33 6.55 -12.22
C VAL A 161 -2.95 7.28 -10.93
N LEU A 162 -2.69 6.50 -9.87
CA LEU A 162 -2.21 7.00 -8.57
C LEU A 162 -0.68 7.14 -8.56
N TYR A 163 0.00 6.26 -9.30
CA TYR A 163 1.45 6.19 -9.37
C TYR A 163 1.89 5.53 -10.69
N GLU A 164 2.99 5.99 -11.26
CA GLU A 164 3.60 5.39 -12.44
C GLU A 164 5.13 5.43 -12.32
N LYS A 165 5.77 4.31 -12.67
CA LYS A 165 7.22 4.21 -12.80
C LYS A 165 7.56 3.56 -14.13
N GLU A 166 8.40 4.23 -14.91
CA GLU A 166 8.89 3.74 -16.20
C GLU A 166 10.15 2.87 -16.03
N ASN A 167 10.44 2.06 -17.06
CA ASN A 167 11.62 1.20 -17.21
C ASN A 167 11.82 0.15 -16.10
N VAL A 168 10.71 -0.31 -15.51
CA VAL A 168 10.67 -1.32 -14.46
C VAL A 168 9.62 -2.38 -14.77
N ARG A 169 9.76 -3.55 -14.15
CA ARG A 169 8.81 -4.67 -14.21
C ARG A 169 8.46 -5.12 -12.79
N ILE A 170 7.26 -5.66 -12.60
CA ILE A 170 6.85 -6.26 -11.33
C ILE A 170 7.55 -7.60 -11.21
N GLU A 171 8.37 -7.75 -10.18
CA GLU A 171 8.96 -9.03 -9.82
C GLU A 171 8.02 -9.79 -8.88
N ARG A 172 7.50 -9.10 -7.85
CA ARG A 172 6.64 -9.69 -6.85
C ARG A 172 5.76 -8.65 -6.18
N THR A 173 4.58 -9.05 -5.74
CA THR A 173 3.72 -8.26 -4.86
C THR A 173 3.47 -8.98 -3.54
N ALA A 174 3.24 -8.22 -2.48
CA ALA A 174 2.88 -8.74 -1.17
C ALA A 174 1.97 -7.75 -0.45
N GLU A 175 1.04 -8.26 0.36
CA GLU A 175 0.09 -7.45 1.14
C GLU A 175 0.18 -7.86 2.62
N SER A 176 0.40 -6.89 3.51
CA SER A 176 0.33 -7.11 4.96
C SER A 176 0.08 -5.80 5.70
N ASP A 177 -0.70 -5.83 6.77
CA ASP A 177 -0.83 -4.73 7.75
C ASP A 177 -1.18 -3.36 7.14
N GLY A 178 -2.15 -3.30 6.21
CA GLY A 178 -2.52 -2.06 5.52
C GLY A 178 -1.45 -1.55 4.54
N GLN A 179 -0.48 -2.40 4.19
CA GLN A 179 0.55 -2.09 3.21
C GLN A 179 0.49 -3.06 2.03
N PHE A 180 0.40 -2.51 0.83
CA PHE A 180 0.60 -3.23 -0.41
C PHE A 180 1.98 -2.90 -0.98
N ARG A 181 2.84 -3.91 -1.10
CA ARG A 181 4.24 -3.76 -1.50
C ARG A 181 4.47 -4.38 -2.86
N ILE A 182 5.16 -3.65 -3.72
CA ILE A 182 5.48 -4.04 -5.10
C ILE A 182 6.99 -4.01 -5.23
N LEU A 183 7.61 -5.17 -5.37
CA LEU A 183 9.02 -5.28 -5.73
C LEU A 183 9.17 -5.11 -7.24
N LEU A 184 9.94 -4.10 -7.61
CA LEU A 184 10.28 -3.80 -8.98
C LEU A 184 11.63 -4.44 -9.33
N SER A 185 11.72 -5.02 -10.52
CA SER A 185 12.99 -5.33 -11.16
C SER A 185 13.22 -4.34 -12.29
N ALA A 186 14.46 -3.89 -12.44
CA ALA A 186 14.85 -3.24 -13.68
C ALA A 186 15.14 -4.34 -14.72
N GLU A 187 14.80 -4.13 -15.98
CA GLU A 187 15.22 -5.05 -17.05
C GLU A 187 16.75 -5.18 -17.05
N SER A 188 17.26 -6.35 -16.66
CA SER A 188 18.70 -6.58 -16.49
C SER A 188 19.38 -6.86 -17.83
N VAL A 189 20.54 -6.25 -18.03
CA VAL A 189 21.58 -6.73 -18.94
C VAL A 189 22.65 -7.30 -18.02
N GLY A 190 22.98 -8.59 -18.13
CA GLY A 190 23.84 -9.29 -17.17
C GLY A 190 25.30 -8.81 -17.13
N LYS A 191 25.56 -7.65 -16.55
CA LYS A 191 26.90 -7.08 -16.33
C LYS A 191 27.18 -6.90 -14.83
N TYR A 192 28.39 -6.43 -14.52
CA TYR A 192 28.83 -6.11 -13.17
C TYR A 192 29.49 -4.73 -13.12
N VAL A 193 29.44 -4.10 -11.96
CA VAL A 193 30.12 -2.83 -11.67
C VAL A 193 30.95 -2.95 -10.40
N VAL A 194 32.16 -2.38 -10.45
CA VAL A 194 33.08 -2.33 -9.32
C VAL A 194 33.23 -0.87 -8.89
N LYS A 195 32.93 -0.59 -7.63
CA LYS A 195 32.92 0.75 -7.06
C LYS A 195 33.73 0.77 -5.77
N PRO A 196 34.41 1.87 -5.41
CA PRO A 196 35.03 2.02 -4.10
C PRO A 196 34.01 1.84 -2.97
N PHE A 197 34.44 1.21 -1.87
CA PHE A 197 33.62 1.10 -0.67
C PHE A 197 33.28 2.51 -0.12
N GLY A 198 32.00 2.73 0.19
CA GLY A 198 31.44 4.03 0.59
C GLY A 198 30.85 4.85 -0.57
N GLU A 199 30.95 4.38 -1.81
CA GLU A 199 30.22 5.01 -2.92
C GLU A 199 28.72 4.67 -2.85
N ARG A 200 27.88 5.66 -3.18
CA ARG A 200 26.44 5.47 -3.27
C ARG A 200 26.08 4.53 -4.42
N VAL A 201 25.29 3.51 -4.12
CA VAL A 201 24.73 2.59 -5.11
C VAL A 201 23.31 3.04 -5.49
N ASP A 202 23.02 3.03 -6.78
CA ASP A 202 21.66 3.32 -7.27
C ASP A 202 20.74 2.15 -6.89
N PRO A 203 19.58 2.39 -6.26
CA PRO A 203 18.65 1.30 -5.96
C PRO A 203 18.12 0.57 -7.19
N TYR A 204 18.17 1.19 -8.37
CA TYR A 204 17.80 0.57 -9.65
C TYR A 204 18.98 -0.04 -10.39
N GLU A 205 20.15 -0.17 -9.74
CA GLU A 205 21.30 -0.80 -10.35
C GLU A 205 20.91 -2.21 -10.86
N LYS A 206 21.21 -2.40 -12.15
CA LYS A 206 20.89 -3.58 -12.93
C LYS A 206 22.02 -4.59 -12.87
N ASP A 207 23.24 -4.07 -12.72
CA ASP A 207 24.46 -4.83 -12.72
C ASP A 207 24.75 -5.35 -11.30
N VAL A 208 25.51 -6.45 -11.20
CA VAL A 208 25.98 -6.92 -9.90
C VAL A 208 26.99 -5.93 -9.33
N VAL A 209 26.75 -5.45 -8.11
CA VAL A 209 27.57 -4.40 -7.50
C VAL A 209 28.61 -5.00 -6.56
N PHE A 210 29.87 -4.66 -6.81
CA PHE A 210 30.97 -4.94 -5.90
C PHE A 210 31.50 -3.64 -5.30
N LEU A 211 31.21 -3.40 -4.02
CA LEU A 211 31.79 -2.28 -3.26
C LEU A 211 33.13 -2.73 -2.68
N VAL A 212 34.24 -2.24 -3.23
CA VAL A 212 35.58 -2.74 -2.91
C VAL A 212 36.36 -1.76 -2.05
N GLY A 213 36.84 -2.25 -0.91
CA GLY A 213 37.74 -1.56 0.00
C GLY A 213 38.96 -2.42 0.35
N TYR A 214 39.84 -1.88 1.20
CA TYR A 214 40.97 -2.64 1.76
C TYR A 214 40.71 -2.98 3.23
N GLY A 215 41.02 -4.20 3.64
CA GLY A 215 40.74 -4.73 4.96
C GLY A 215 41.40 -6.10 5.20
N ASP A 216 40.64 -7.06 5.74
CA ASP A 216 41.16 -8.32 6.27
C ASP A 216 40.91 -9.55 5.38
N GLY A 217 40.43 -9.38 4.14
CA GLY A 217 40.06 -10.48 3.25
C GLY A 217 38.69 -11.03 3.59
N ARG A 218 37.67 -10.19 3.43
CA ARG A 218 36.28 -10.48 3.82
C ARG A 218 35.29 -10.05 2.75
N ILE A 219 34.24 -10.82 2.56
CA ILE A 219 33.08 -10.47 1.75
C ILE A 219 31.88 -10.32 2.67
N ILE A 220 31.19 -9.20 2.59
CA ILE A 220 30.00 -8.90 3.40
C ILE A 220 28.80 -8.83 2.48
N VAL A 221 27.77 -9.62 2.79
CA VAL A 221 26.48 -9.63 2.10
C VAL A 221 25.43 -9.00 3.00
N ARG A 222 24.58 -8.15 2.42
CA ARG A 222 23.44 -7.56 3.14
C ARG A 222 22.49 -8.68 3.59
N SER A 223 22.16 -8.73 4.88
CA SER A 223 21.14 -9.66 5.41
C SER A 223 19.73 -9.30 4.94
N PHE A 224 18.83 -10.29 4.90
CA PHE A 224 17.41 -10.07 4.54
C PHE A 224 16.72 -9.08 5.52
N SER A 225 15.82 -8.25 5.00
CA SER A 225 14.98 -7.38 5.84
C SER A 225 13.66 -8.06 6.20
N LYS A 226 13.39 -8.18 7.50
CA LYS A 226 12.10 -8.68 7.99
C LYS A 226 10.94 -7.78 7.56
N ASP A 227 11.17 -6.48 7.49
CA ASP A 227 10.15 -5.47 7.18
C ASP A 227 9.65 -5.55 5.72
N LEU A 228 10.39 -6.27 4.88
CA LEU A 228 10.04 -6.49 3.48
C LEU A 228 9.38 -7.84 3.23
N ASN A 229 9.08 -8.60 4.28
CA ASN A 229 8.38 -9.88 4.22
C ASN A 229 8.94 -10.85 3.14
N GLY A 230 10.27 -10.86 2.99
CA GLY A 230 10.98 -11.71 2.04
C GLY A 230 10.92 -11.25 0.57
N LEU A 231 10.51 -10.02 0.28
CA LEU A 231 10.62 -9.46 -1.06
C LEU A 231 12.09 -9.36 -1.52
N ASP A 232 13.03 -9.09 -0.62
CA ASP A 232 14.45 -9.01 -0.96
C ASP A 232 15.18 -10.37 -1.04
N LEU A 233 14.47 -11.49 -0.82
CA LEU A 233 15.02 -12.85 -0.85
C LEU A 233 15.73 -13.20 -2.18
N PRO A 234 15.19 -12.87 -3.38
CA PRO A 234 15.87 -13.22 -4.64
C PRO A 234 17.24 -12.54 -4.76
N ALA A 235 17.29 -11.22 -4.53
CA ALA A 235 18.54 -10.46 -4.59
C ALA A 235 19.55 -10.91 -3.52
N TYR A 236 19.07 -11.17 -2.31
CA TYR A 236 19.88 -11.74 -1.23
C TYR A 236 20.46 -13.11 -1.60
N SER A 237 19.64 -14.02 -2.11
CA SER A 237 20.04 -15.38 -2.48
C SER A 237 21.12 -15.38 -3.56
N GLU A 238 20.96 -14.59 -4.61
CA GLU A 238 21.98 -14.49 -5.67
C GLU A 238 23.26 -13.81 -5.17
N SER A 239 23.15 -12.76 -4.35
CA SER A 239 24.32 -12.11 -3.72
C SER A 239 25.12 -13.09 -2.88
N LEU A 240 24.44 -13.87 -2.04
CA LEU A 240 25.06 -14.86 -1.17
C LEU A 240 25.72 -16.00 -1.95
N LYS A 241 25.06 -16.49 -2.99
CA LYS A 241 25.57 -17.54 -3.88
C LYS A 241 26.86 -17.10 -4.58
N LEU A 242 26.89 -15.89 -5.14
CA LEU A 242 28.07 -15.34 -5.80
C LEU A 242 29.19 -15.05 -4.79
N ALA A 243 28.86 -14.46 -3.64
CA ALA A 243 29.81 -14.19 -2.57
C ALA A 243 30.50 -15.47 -2.06
N ARG A 244 29.76 -16.59 -1.94
CA ARG A 244 30.35 -17.90 -1.58
C ARG A 244 31.37 -18.37 -2.61
N LYS A 245 31.08 -18.23 -3.91
CA LYS A 245 32.03 -18.62 -4.97
C LYS A 245 33.32 -17.79 -4.87
N ILE A 246 33.20 -16.47 -4.80
CA ILE A 246 34.35 -15.56 -4.73
C ILE A 246 35.15 -15.79 -3.44
N ALA A 247 34.47 -15.95 -2.29
CA ALA A 247 35.13 -16.20 -1.02
C ALA A 247 35.95 -17.49 -1.02
N ASN A 248 35.43 -18.56 -1.65
CA ASN A 248 36.14 -19.81 -1.78
C ASN A 248 37.40 -19.68 -2.66
N GLU A 249 37.36 -18.90 -3.74
CA GLU A 249 38.51 -18.72 -4.63
C GLU A 249 39.61 -17.85 -4.04
N LEU A 250 39.23 -16.78 -3.35
CA LEU A 250 40.17 -15.84 -2.75
C LEU A 250 40.63 -16.28 -1.34
N GLY A 251 40.01 -17.31 -0.77
CA GLY A 251 40.25 -17.74 0.61
C GLY A 251 39.83 -16.67 1.63
N TYR A 252 38.72 -15.99 1.35
CA TYR A 252 38.16 -14.91 2.16
C TYR A 252 37.08 -15.41 3.11
N LYS A 253 36.85 -14.67 4.20
CA LYS A 253 35.72 -14.93 5.09
C LYS A 253 34.44 -14.33 4.51
N LEU A 254 33.32 -15.06 4.65
CA LEU A 254 32.00 -14.56 4.30
C LEU A 254 31.25 -14.16 5.56
N GLU A 255 30.63 -12.99 5.55
CA GLU A 255 29.83 -12.46 6.65
C GLU A 255 28.50 -11.90 6.14
N GLU A 256 27.44 -12.08 6.92
CA GLU A 256 26.12 -11.51 6.64
C GLU A 256 25.83 -10.42 7.66
N CYS A 257 25.53 -9.20 7.21
CA CYS A 257 25.30 -8.04 8.07
C CYS A 257 24.19 -7.13 7.51
N PRO A 258 23.47 -6.39 8.37
CA PRO A 258 22.57 -5.32 7.90
C PRO A 258 23.42 -4.14 7.41
N VAL A 259 23.79 -4.19 6.14
CA VAL A 259 24.57 -3.13 5.46
C VAL A 259 23.60 -2.22 4.70
N TYR A 260 23.71 -0.90 4.90
CA TYR A 260 22.86 0.10 4.26
C TYR A 260 23.42 0.65 2.94
N ASP A 261 24.71 0.43 2.67
CA ASP A 261 25.38 0.93 1.45
C ASP A 261 24.90 0.23 0.18
N ILE A 262 24.31 -0.96 0.31
CA ILE A 262 23.70 -1.71 -0.79
C ILE A 262 22.18 -1.64 -0.64
N PRO A 263 21.46 -0.96 -1.55
CA PRO A 263 20.02 -0.85 -1.49
C PRO A 263 19.29 -2.18 -1.56
N VAL A 264 18.09 -2.20 -1.01
CA VAL A 264 17.15 -3.31 -1.11
C VAL A 264 16.89 -3.68 -2.57
N GLY A 265 17.02 -4.97 -2.90
CA GLY A 265 16.75 -5.51 -4.23
C GLY A 265 17.91 -5.37 -5.22
N VAL A 266 19.02 -4.76 -4.82
CA VAL A 266 20.28 -4.78 -5.61
C VAL A 266 21.06 -6.04 -5.27
N ILE A 267 21.50 -6.77 -6.29
CA ILE A 267 22.44 -7.88 -6.12
C ILE A 267 23.82 -7.27 -5.92
N GLY A 268 24.41 -7.46 -4.74
CA GLY A 268 25.71 -6.88 -4.46
C GLY A 268 26.32 -7.32 -3.15
N MET A 269 27.60 -7.00 -3.00
CA MET A 269 28.38 -7.31 -1.80
C MET A 269 29.51 -6.29 -1.60
N ILE A 270 29.96 -6.18 -0.34
CA ILE A 270 31.20 -5.46 -0.02
C ILE A 270 32.35 -6.45 -0.03
N VAL A 271 33.46 -6.10 -0.65
CA VAL A 271 34.69 -6.89 -0.70
C VAL A 271 35.82 -6.09 -0.07
N LEU A 272 36.35 -6.59 1.06
CA LEU A 272 37.47 -6.01 1.78
C LEU A 272 38.74 -6.78 1.43
N LEU A 273 39.48 -6.29 0.43
CA LEU A 273 40.71 -6.90 -0.07
C LEU A 273 41.85 -6.78 0.95
N LYS A 274 42.72 -7.79 1.08
CA LYS A 274 43.86 -7.71 2.02
C LYS A 274 44.91 -6.67 1.64
N GLY A 275 44.99 -6.34 0.34
CA GLY A 275 46.00 -5.43 -0.20
C GLY A 275 45.65 -4.94 -1.61
N LYS A 276 46.39 -3.93 -2.07
CA LYS A 276 46.21 -3.32 -3.40
C LYS A 276 46.53 -4.29 -4.54
N ASP A 277 47.47 -5.19 -4.29
CA ASP A 277 47.93 -6.26 -5.18
C ASP A 277 46.88 -7.34 -5.44
N GLU A 278 45.85 -7.46 -4.60
CA GLU A 278 44.77 -8.42 -4.80
C GLU A 278 43.65 -7.91 -5.74
N MET A 279 43.63 -6.61 -6.07
CA MET A 279 42.60 -6.05 -6.96
C MET A 279 42.57 -6.72 -8.35
N PRO A 280 43.71 -6.93 -9.05
CA PRO A 280 43.69 -7.62 -10.35
C PRO A 280 43.22 -9.08 -10.24
N VAL A 281 43.54 -9.75 -9.14
CA VAL A 281 43.09 -11.13 -8.88
C VAL A 281 41.58 -11.16 -8.70
N PHE A 282 41.04 -10.26 -7.88
CA PHE A 282 39.61 -10.10 -7.67
C PHE A 282 38.85 -9.82 -8.98
N LEU A 283 39.31 -8.86 -9.78
CA LEU A 283 38.67 -8.51 -11.05
C LEU A 283 38.62 -9.70 -12.01
N ASN A 284 39.71 -10.45 -12.14
CA ASN A 284 39.75 -11.66 -12.98
C ASN A 284 38.78 -12.75 -12.47
N THR A 285 38.71 -12.97 -11.16
CA THR A 285 37.73 -13.88 -10.56
C THR A 285 36.30 -13.47 -10.89
N VAL A 286 35.96 -12.17 -10.74
CA VAL A 286 34.61 -11.66 -11.06
C VAL A 286 34.30 -11.82 -12.54
N GLU A 287 35.21 -11.42 -13.43
CA GLU A 287 35.02 -11.54 -14.89
C GLU A 287 34.71 -12.97 -15.30
N ARG A 288 35.46 -13.94 -14.76
CA ARG A 288 35.23 -15.36 -15.06
C ARG A 288 33.89 -15.84 -14.53
N LEU A 289 33.56 -15.53 -13.27
CA LEU A 289 32.32 -16.00 -12.63
C LEU A 289 31.05 -15.39 -13.23
N MET A 290 31.14 -14.18 -13.77
CA MET A 290 30.02 -13.50 -14.44
C MET A 290 29.84 -13.94 -15.89
N ALA A 291 30.81 -14.66 -16.48
CA ALA A 291 30.73 -15.22 -17.83
C ALA A 291 30.17 -16.66 -17.87
N GLU A 292 30.01 -17.31 -16.71
CA GLU A 292 29.43 -18.65 -16.53
C GLU A 292 27.91 -18.62 -16.40
#